data_AF-F4CNH4-F1
#
_entry.id   AF-F4CNH4-F1
#
_cell.length_a   1.000
_cell.length_b   1.000
_cell.length_c   1.000
_cell.angle_alpha   90.00
_cell.angle_beta   90.00
_cell.angle_gamma   90.00
#
_symmetry.space_group_name_H-M   'P 1'
#
loop_
_entity.id
_entity.type
_entity.pdbx_description
1 polymer ?
#
loop_
_entity_poly.entity_id
_entity_poly.type
_entity_poly.pdbx_seq_one_letter_code
_entity_poly.pdbx_strand_id
1 'polypeptide(L)'
;MDEDLLTIGAFSRATLLSPKALRRYHESGLLVPAVVDARTGYRGYTRVQLGDAGVIRALRELDVPLLQTGGIAFDCADPTKLAGFWAAATEREVDGSSNDEFALVGRPGEAGAVPPMLFVRVPEPKSAKNRPRE
;
A
#
# COMPACT_ATOMS: atom_id res chain seq x y z
N MET A 1 6.01 -30.48 -1.21
CA MET A 1 7.37 -29.91 -1.06
C MET A 1 7.18 -28.50 -0.51
N ASP A 2 7.09 -28.42 0.81
CA ASP A 2 6.93 -27.21 1.62
C ASP A 2 8.26 -26.48 1.85
N GLU A 3 9.30 -26.75 1.05
CA GLU A 3 10.69 -26.30 1.29
C GLU A 3 10.89 -24.78 1.13
N ASP A 4 9.91 -24.07 0.58
CA ASP A 4 9.97 -22.61 0.43
C ASP A 4 9.14 -21.83 1.46
N LEU A 5 8.52 -22.52 2.43
CA LEU A 5 7.76 -21.88 3.50
C LEU A 5 8.68 -21.43 4.64
N LEU A 6 8.80 -20.12 4.79
CA LEU A 6 9.47 -19.43 5.89
C LEU A 6 8.49 -19.23 7.05
N THR A 7 8.94 -19.56 8.25
CA THR A 7 8.26 -19.17 9.49
C THR A 7 8.16 -17.64 9.59
N ILE A 8 7.18 -17.11 10.33
CA ILE A 8 7.09 -15.66 10.60
C ILE A 8 8.40 -15.07 11.16
N GLY A 9 9.16 -15.84 11.94
CA GLY A 9 10.46 -15.41 12.47
C GLY A 9 11.54 -15.35 11.39
N ALA A 10 11.61 -16.36 10.51
CA ALA A 10 12.56 -16.37 9.40
C ALA A 10 12.23 -15.26 8.38
N PHE A 11 10.95 -15.10 8.03
CA PHE A 11 10.48 -14.05 7.13
C PHE A 11 10.72 -12.65 7.70
N SER A 12 10.49 -12.46 9.00
CA SER A 12 10.80 -11.21 9.70
C SER A 12 12.27 -10.82 9.60
N ARG A 13 13.19 -11.78 9.81
CA ARG A 13 14.63 -11.52 9.67
C ARG A 13 15.03 -11.19 8.22
N ALA A 14 14.42 -11.86 7.25
CA ALA A 14 14.73 -11.63 5.83
C ALA A 14 14.24 -10.26 5.32
N THR A 15 13.13 -9.77 5.87
CA THR A 15 12.46 -8.54 5.37
C THR A 15 12.70 -7.32 6.25
N LEU A 16 13.25 -7.51 7.46
CA LEU A 16 13.33 -6.51 8.54
C LEU A 16 11.96 -5.97 9.00
N LEU A 17 10.86 -6.62 8.62
CA LEU A 17 9.54 -6.35 9.19
C LEU A 17 9.38 -7.12 10.48
N SER A 18 8.97 -6.46 11.57
CA SER A 18 8.79 -7.15 12.85
C SER A 18 7.62 -8.17 12.77
N PRO A 19 7.64 -9.24 13.58
CA PRO A 19 6.52 -10.19 13.62
C PRO A 19 5.18 -9.54 14.00
N LYS A 20 5.22 -8.42 14.74
CA LYS A 20 4.04 -7.61 15.06
C LYS A 20 3.50 -6.88 13.82
N ALA A 21 4.38 -6.30 13.00
CA ALA A 21 3.99 -5.65 11.75
C ALA A 21 3.40 -6.67 10.76
N LEU A 22 4.03 -7.84 10.60
CA LEU A 22 3.53 -8.92 9.75
C LEU A 22 2.13 -9.41 10.16
N ARG A 23 1.88 -9.56 11.47
CA ARG A 23 0.54 -9.89 11.98
C ARG A 23 -0.49 -8.81 11.64
N ARG A 24 -0.14 -7.54 11.84
CA ARG A 24 -0.99 -6.40 11.49
C ARG A 24 -1.30 -6.37 9.98
N TYR A 25 -0.32 -6.65 9.14
CA TYR A 25 -0.50 -6.68 7.68
C TYR A 25 -1.33 -7.87 7.20
N HIS A 26 -1.25 -9.00 7.90
CA HIS A 26 -2.16 -10.11 7.67
C HIS A 26 -3.60 -9.72 8.05
N GLU A 27 -3.80 -9.12 9.22
CA GLU A 27 -5.12 -8.66 9.69
C GLU A 27 -5.72 -7.60 8.76
N SER A 28 -4.90 -6.72 8.17
CA SER A 28 -5.35 -5.72 7.20
C SER A 28 -5.42 -6.22 5.75
N GLY A 29 -5.01 -7.47 5.49
CA GLY A 29 -4.91 -8.03 4.13
C GLY A 29 -3.79 -7.46 3.26
N LEU A 30 -2.91 -6.59 3.79
CA LEU A 30 -1.77 -6.00 3.07
C LEU A 30 -0.72 -7.06 2.70
N LEU A 31 -0.48 -8.01 3.59
CA LEU A 31 0.43 -9.12 3.35
C LEU A 31 -0.09 -10.35 4.08
N VAL A 32 -0.71 -11.25 3.32
CA VAL A 32 -1.36 -12.46 3.84
C VAL A 32 -0.36 -13.63 3.80
N PRO A 33 -0.17 -14.40 4.89
CA PRO A 33 0.65 -15.61 4.88
C PRO A 33 0.11 -16.59 3.84
N ALA A 34 1.01 -17.26 3.11
CA ALA A 34 0.62 -18.31 2.17
C ALA A 34 -0.11 -19.47 2.87
N VAL A 35 0.22 -19.74 4.13
CA VAL A 35 -0.44 -20.76 4.95
C VAL A 35 -0.69 -20.22 6.35
N VAL A 36 -1.91 -20.44 6.85
CA VAL A 36 -2.28 -20.23 8.25
C VAL A 36 -2.82 -21.55 8.80
N ASP A 37 -2.15 -22.11 9.80
CA ASP A 37 -2.64 -23.30 10.50
C ASP A 37 -3.74 -22.89 11.48
N ALA A 38 -4.97 -23.38 11.26
CA ALA A 38 -6.14 -23.00 12.04
C ALA A 38 -6.11 -23.49 13.50
N ARG A 39 -5.32 -24.51 13.82
CA ARG A 39 -5.26 -25.12 15.16
C ARG A 39 -4.20 -24.47 16.04
N THR A 40 -3.08 -24.07 15.45
CA THR A 40 -1.92 -23.53 16.17
C THR A 40 -1.71 -22.02 15.94
N GLY A 41 -2.39 -21.44 14.96
CA GLY A 41 -2.18 -20.05 14.55
C GLY A 41 -0.83 -19.81 13.86
N TYR A 42 -0.13 -20.89 13.49
CA TYR A 42 1.13 -20.83 12.77
C TYR A 42 0.94 -20.14 11.41
N ARG A 43 1.89 -19.28 11.04
CA ARG A 43 1.88 -18.51 9.79
C ARG A 43 3.15 -18.80 9.00
N GLY A 44 2.98 -19.30 7.79
CA GLY A 44 4.04 -19.56 6.82
C GLY A 44 3.97 -18.60 5.65
N TYR A 45 5.11 -18.11 5.20
CA TYR A 45 5.27 -17.20 4.06
C TYR A 45 6.18 -17.83 3.03
N THR A 46 5.94 -17.62 1.75
CA THR A 46 6.84 -18.13 0.71
C THR A 46 7.98 -17.15 0.41
N ARG A 47 9.06 -17.63 -0.22
CA ARG A 47 10.14 -16.75 -0.71
C ARG A 47 9.65 -15.72 -1.73
N VAL A 48 8.63 -16.03 -2.52
CA VAL A 48 8.07 -15.09 -3.52
C VAL A 48 7.54 -13.83 -2.84
N GLN A 49 6.99 -13.96 -1.62
CA GLN A 49 6.46 -12.83 -0.85
C GLN A 49 7.55 -11.89 -0.29
N LEU A 50 8.83 -12.25 -0.40
CA LEU A 50 9.93 -11.37 0.00
C LEU A 50 9.97 -10.09 -0.86
N GLY A 51 9.59 -10.18 -2.14
CA GLY A 51 9.49 -9.01 -3.03
C GLY A 51 8.46 -8.02 -2.52
N ASP A 52 7.23 -8.49 -2.27
CA ASP A 52 6.13 -7.67 -1.74
C ASP A 52 6.49 -7.04 -0.39
N ALA A 53 7.09 -7.82 0.51
CA ALA A 53 7.56 -7.32 1.80
C ALA A 53 8.67 -6.27 1.67
N GLY A 54 9.53 -6.37 0.65
CA GLY A 54 10.54 -5.38 0.31
C GLY A 54 9.91 -4.05 -0.14
N VAL A 55 8.88 -4.11 -0.99
CA VAL A 55 8.11 -2.92 -1.42
C VAL A 55 7.42 -2.27 -0.23
N ILE A 56 6.73 -3.07 0.60
CA ILE A 56 6.09 -2.60 1.83
C ILE A 56 7.12 -1.90 2.71
N ARG A 57 8.31 -2.47 2.88
CA ARG A 57 9.35 -1.83 3.68
C ARG A 57 9.84 -0.51 3.08
N ALA A 58 10.12 -0.47 1.78
CA ALA A 58 10.62 0.74 1.10
C ALA A 58 9.62 1.89 1.23
N LEU A 59 8.34 1.62 1.01
CA LEU A 59 7.26 2.60 1.19
C LEU A 59 7.21 3.11 2.65
N ARG A 60 7.45 2.24 3.64
CA ARG A 60 7.49 2.63 5.06
C ARG A 60 8.64 3.58 5.37
N GLU A 61 9.80 3.33 4.75
CA GLU A 61 11.00 4.14 4.93
C GLU A 61 10.86 5.52 4.26
N LEU A 62 9.96 5.64 3.27
CA LEU A 62 9.58 6.91 2.62
C LEU A 62 8.39 7.62 3.29
N ASP A 63 8.01 7.21 4.51
CA ASP A 63 6.83 7.69 5.24
C ASP A 63 5.50 7.59 4.45
N VAL A 64 5.43 6.68 3.46
CA VAL A 64 4.20 6.42 2.70
C VAL A 64 3.25 5.57 3.57
N PRO A 65 1.98 5.98 3.76
CA PRO A 65 1.03 5.24 4.59
C PRO A 65 0.66 3.87 3.99
N LEU A 66 1.20 2.79 4.56
CA LEU A 66 1.06 1.41 4.05
C LEU A 66 -0.21 0.66 4.41
N LEU A 67 -0.83 0.99 5.54
CA LEU A 67 -1.93 0.19 6.09
C LEU A 67 -3.27 0.39 5.36
N GLN A 68 -3.22 0.91 4.13
CA GLN A 68 -4.36 1.44 3.40
C GLN A 68 -4.63 0.70 2.09
N THR A 69 -4.36 -0.60 2.00
CA THR A 69 -4.62 -1.40 0.77
C THR A 69 -6.09 -1.68 0.47
N GLY A 70 -7.02 -1.12 1.25
CA GLY A 70 -8.40 -0.93 0.82
C GLY A 70 -8.61 0.33 -0.03
N GLY A 71 -7.57 1.14 -0.24
CA GLY A 71 -7.63 2.43 -0.92
C GLY A 71 -7.48 2.37 -2.44
N ILE A 72 -7.92 3.42 -3.12
CA ILE A 72 -7.69 3.61 -4.56
C ILE A 72 -6.48 4.54 -4.72
N ALA A 73 -5.48 4.11 -5.51
CA ALA A 73 -4.33 4.93 -5.83
C ALA A 73 -4.48 5.60 -7.21
N PHE A 74 -4.10 6.86 -7.31
CA PHE A 74 -4.13 7.66 -8.53
C PHE A 74 -2.74 8.22 -8.83
N ASP A 75 -2.28 7.97 -10.05
CA ASP A 75 -1.12 8.65 -10.62
C ASP A 75 -1.53 10.04 -11.11
N CYS A 76 -0.80 11.09 -10.70
CA CYS A 76 -1.11 12.46 -11.11
C CYS A 76 0.13 13.37 -11.11
N ALA A 77 0.03 14.50 -11.81
CA ALA A 77 1.09 15.52 -11.80
C ALA A 77 1.05 16.39 -10.52
N ASP A 78 -0.15 16.62 -9.98
CA ASP A 78 -0.40 17.51 -8.84
C ASP A 78 -1.32 16.81 -7.81
N PRO A 79 -0.73 16.13 -6.81
CA PRO A 79 -1.47 15.41 -5.79
C PRO A 79 -2.40 16.30 -4.97
N THR A 80 -1.91 17.46 -4.52
CA THR A 80 -2.66 18.39 -3.67
C THR A 80 -3.91 18.91 -4.36
N LYS A 81 -3.79 19.29 -5.65
CA LYS A 81 -4.93 19.78 -6.44
C LYS A 81 -5.98 18.69 -6.66
N LEU A 82 -5.54 17.49 -7.04
CA LEU A 82 -6.47 16.38 -7.32
C LEU A 82 -7.14 15.88 -6.04
N ALA A 83 -6.39 15.79 -4.94
CA ALA A 83 -6.94 15.47 -3.63
C ALA A 83 -7.97 16.52 -3.17
N GLY A 84 -7.70 17.82 -3.36
CA GLY A 84 -8.66 18.88 -3.02
C GLY A 84 -10.00 18.76 -3.77
N PHE A 85 -9.94 18.38 -5.06
CA PHE A 85 -11.14 18.09 -5.84
C PHE A 85 -11.93 16.91 -5.27
N TRP A 86 -11.27 15.79 -5.00
CA TRP A 86 -11.93 14.58 -4.49
C TRP A 86 -12.41 14.72 -3.04
N ALA A 87 -11.68 15.46 -2.21
CA ALA A 87 -12.11 15.85 -0.87
C ALA A 87 -13.45 16.59 -0.92
N ALA A 88 -13.56 17.61 -1.78
CA ALA A 88 -14.82 18.34 -1.98
C ALA A 88 -15.92 17.44 -2.56
N ALA A 89 -15.61 16.63 -3.57
CA ALA A 89 -16.59 15.77 -4.24
C ALA A 89 -17.11 14.61 -3.37
N THR A 90 -16.32 14.17 -2.39
CA THR A 90 -16.68 13.07 -1.49
C THR A 90 -17.06 13.54 -0.09
N GLU A 91 -17.05 14.84 0.17
CA GLU A 91 -17.29 15.45 1.48
C GLU A 91 -16.35 14.90 2.57
N ARG A 92 -15.06 14.71 2.22
CA ARG A 92 -14.02 14.14 3.10
C ARG A 92 -12.84 15.08 3.23
N GLU A 93 -12.07 14.91 4.30
CA GLU A 93 -10.87 15.72 4.55
C GLU A 93 -9.65 15.18 3.80
N VAL A 94 -8.76 16.10 3.40
CA VAL A 94 -7.39 15.76 3.01
C VAL A 94 -6.59 15.49 4.28
N ASP A 95 -5.87 14.37 4.33
CA ASP A 95 -5.07 14.00 5.49
C ASP A 95 -3.91 14.99 5.71
N GLY A 96 -3.59 15.27 6.97
CA GLY A 96 -2.54 16.22 7.36
C GLY A 96 -1.13 15.78 6.98
N SER A 97 -0.90 14.51 6.62
CA SER A 97 0.39 14.04 6.09
C SER A 97 0.62 14.37 4.62
N SER A 98 -0.38 14.93 3.92
CA SER A 98 -0.31 15.26 2.50
C SER A 98 0.74 16.35 2.21
N ASN A 99 1.38 16.27 1.04
CA ASN A 99 2.43 17.16 0.55
C ASN A 99 2.49 17.15 -0.99
N ASP A 100 3.52 17.77 -1.57
CA ASP A 100 3.66 17.91 -3.02
C ASP A 100 3.90 16.57 -3.75
N GLU A 101 4.42 15.56 -3.06
CA GLU A 101 4.72 14.24 -3.65
C GLU A 101 3.53 13.27 -3.50
N PHE A 102 2.70 13.43 -2.47
CA PHE A 102 1.49 12.64 -2.33
C PHE A 102 0.42 13.35 -1.50
N ALA A 103 -0.84 13.03 -1.75
CA ALA A 103 -1.95 13.49 -0.95
C ALA A 103 -2.95 12.36 -0.68
N LEU A 104 -3.64 12.39 0.46
CA LEU A 104 -4.60 11.36 0.86
C LEU A 104 -5.96 11.99 1.16
N VAL A 105 -7.03 11.43 0.59
CA VAL A 105 -8.42 11.83 0.89
C VAL A 105 -9.12 10.77 1.73
N GLY A 106 -9.61 11.22 2.88
CA GLY A 106 -10.27 10.44 3.92
C GLY A 106 -9.33 9.50 4.67
N ARG A 107 -9.73 9.13 5.89
CA ARG A 107 -8.84 8.41 6.81
C ARG A 107 -8.99 6.89 6.67
N PRO A 108 -7.89 6.13 6.73
CA PRO A 108 -7.98 4.68 6.82
C PRO A 108 -8.69 4.27 8.11
N GLY A 109 -9.63 3.32 7.98
CA GLY A 109 -10.45 2.86 9.11
C GLY A 109 -11.64 3.78 9.42
N GLU A 110 -11.80 4.89 8.71
CA GLU A 110 -13.04 5.66 8.70
C GLU A 110 -14.13 4.84 8.02
N ALA A 111 -15.24 4.59 8.74
CA ALA A 111 -16.35 3.81 8.21
C ALA A 111 -17.06 4.62 7.11
N GLY A 112 -16.92 4.19 5.86
CA GLY A 112 -17.53 4.82 4.71
C GLY A 112 -17.59 3.88 3.51
N ALA A 113 -18.55 4.11 2.61
CA ALA A 113 -18.71 3.31 1.39
C ALA A 113 -17.57 3.56 0.38
N VAL A 114 -16.84 4.67 0.53
CA VAL A 114 -15.78 5.08 -0.39
C VAL A 114 -14.42 4.79 0.25
N PRO A 115 -13.56 3.99 -0.40
CA PRO A 115 -12.23 3.71 0.10
C PRO A 115 -11.38 4.99 0.21
N PRO A 116 -10.34 5.02 1.07
CA PRO A 116 -9.39 6.13 1.09
C PRO A 116 -8.71 6.27 -0.28
N MET A 117 -8.44 7.49 -0.71
CA MET A 117 -7.83 7.75 -2.03
C MET A 117 -6.43 8.33 -1.86
N LEU A 118 -5.43 7.64 -2.38
CA LEU A 118 -4.04 8.09 -2.39
C LEU A 118 -3.71 8.66 -3.76
N PHE A 119 -3.24 9.89 -3.81
CA PHE A 119 -2.76 10.57 -5.01
C PHE A 119 -1.24 10.62 -4.93
N VAL A 120 -0.54 10.03 -5.89
CA VAL A 120 0.92 9.99 -5.92
C VAL A 120 1.40 10.80 -7.11
N ARG A 121 2.38 11.68 -6.87
CA ARG A 121 3.04 12.40 -7.95
C ARG A 121 3.82 11.40 -8.77
N VAL A 122 3.53 11.39 -10.06
CA VAL A 122 4.42 10.78 -11.05
C VAL A 122 4.89 11.86 -12.00
N PRO A 123 6.21 11.93 -12.30
CA PRO A 123 6.68 12.77 -13.39
C PRO A 123 5.98 12.30 -14.66
N GLU A 124 5.28 13.20 -15.36
CA GLU A 124 4.65 12.83 -16.62
C GLU A 124 5.72 12.22 -17.55
N PRO A 125 5.47 11.05 -18.15
CA PRO A 125 6.30 10.63 -19.27
C PRO A 125 6.22 11.74 -20.33
N LYS A 126 7.37 12.18 -20.86
CA LYS A 126 7.45 13.17 -21.93
C LYS A 126 6.38 12.84 -22.97
N SER A 127 5.44 13.74 -23.18
CA SER A 127 4.38 13.60 -24.18
C SER A 127 5.00 13.55 -25.57
N ALA A 128 5.42 12.37 -26.00
CA ALA A 128 5.68 12.11 -27.40
C ALA A 128 4.30 12.06 -28.07
N LYS A 129 3.93 13.16 -28.74
CA LYS A 129 2.74 13.25 -29.60
C LYS A 129 2.68 12.02 -30.49
N ASN A 130 1.79 11.08 -30.17
CA ASN A 130 1.47 10.00 -31.09
C ASN A 130 0.50 10.59 -32.12
N ARG A 131 1.06 11.10 -33.21
CA ARG A 131 0.28 11.53 -34.37
C ARG A 131 -0.29 10.27 -35.02
N PRO A 132 -1.62 10.11 -35.11
CA PRO A 132 -2.18 9.00 -35.87
C PRO A 132 -1.70 9.16 -37.32
N ARG A 133 -1.15 8.10 -37.90
CA ARG A 133 -0.90 8.06 -39.34
C ARG A 133 -2.25 7.92 -40.03
N GLU A 134 -2.51 8.82 -40.96
CA GLU A 134 -3.61 8.75 -41.93
C GLU A 134 -3.45 7.54 -42.87
#